data_AF-A0A8T2YED4-F1
#
_entry.id   AF-A0A8T2YED4-F1
#
_cell.length_a   1.000
_cell.length_b   1.000
_cell.length_c   1.000
_cell.angle_alpha   90.00
_cell.angle_beta   90.00
_cell.angle_gamma   90.00
#
_symmetry.space_group_name_H-M   'P 1'
#
loop_
_entity.id
_entity.type
_entity.pdbx_description
1 polymer ?
#
loop_
_entity_poly.entity_id
_entity_poly.type
_entity_poly.pdbx_seq_one_letter_code
_entity_poly.pdbx_strand_id
1 'polypeptide(L)'
;TLVAISEVAKQMSKKNPDLFPIKPTNYERYLVISIGTGANKNGTTYSAKAASEWGVIGWLFHNGRTPLITCYNNASSDMVDYHNSVVFQAFHSENYYLRIDEDKLQGDLSSVDIATTKNLENLVKVGEDLLKSPVSRINLDTGAYEPLEDGGTYEEALQRFAKLLSEERKLRQSNSAPAKEEEN
;
A
#
# COMPACT_ATOMS: atom_id res chain seq x y z
N THR A 1 3.06 0.45 5.81
CA THR A 1 2.58 1.85 5.71
C THR A 1 2.24 2.47 7.05
N LEU A 2 1.46 1.81 7.92
CA LEU A 2 1.08 2.37 9.23
C LEU A 2 2.27 2.86 10.08
N VAL A 3 3.35 2.08 10.17
CA VAL A 3 4.58 2.49 10.90
C VAL A 3 5.16 3.81 10.36
N ALA A 4 5.14 4.00 9.04
CA ALA A 4 5.67 5.22 8.41
C ALA A 4 4.80 6.44 8.77
N ILE A 5 3.47 6.32 8.69
CA ILE A 5 2.53 7.38 9.10
C ILE A 5 2.73 7.71 10.58
N SER A 6 2.84 6.70 11.44
CA SER A 6 3.05 6.88 12.89
C SER A 6 4.38 7.58 13.21
N GLU A 7 5.47 7.26 12.51
CA GLU A 7 6.75 7.94 12.73
C GLU A 7 6.69 9.41 12.26
N VAL A 8 6.05 9.70 11.11
CA VAL A 8 5.82 11.08 10.68
C VAL A 8 4.99 11.85 11.71
N ALA A 9 3.88 11.28 12.18
CA ALA A 9 3.02 11.87 13.21
C ALA A 9 3.77 12.13 14.53
N LYS A 10 4.64 11.21 14.94
CA LYS A 10 5.50 11.36 16.12
C LYS A 10 6.53 12.47 15.94
N GLN A 11 7.16 12.59 14.77
CA GLN A 11 8.11 13.67 14.48
C GLN A 11 7.41 15.04 14.44
N MET A 12 6.20 15.13 13.88
CA MET A 12 5.37 16.33 13.95
C MET A 12 5.03 16.71 15.40
N SER A 13 4.68 15.72 16.23
CA SER A 13 4.38 15.93 17.65
C SER A 13 5.60 16.45 18.43
N LYS A 14 6.81 16.05 18.01
CA LYS A 14 8.09 16.55 18.55
C LYS A 14 8.47 17.94 18.01
N LYS A 15 7.64 18.57 17.18
CA LYS A 15 7.90 19.87 16.53
C LYS A 15 9.22 19.89 15.75
N ASN A 16 9.51 18.80 15.04
CA ASN A 16 10.69 18.73 14.18
C ASN A 16 10.66 19.88 13.15
N PRO A 17 11.69 20.75 13.08
CA PRO A 17 11.70 21.92 12.20
C PRO A 17 11.70 21.59 10.70
N ASP A 18 12.15 20.38 10.33
CA ASP A 18 12.16 19.92 8.94
C ASP A 18 10.76 19.50 8.46
N LEU A 19 9.82 19.32 9.40
CA LEU A 19 8.44 19.00 9.11
C LEU A 19 7.56 20.23 9.27
N PHE A 20 6.63 20.40 8.32
CA PHE A 20 5.65 21.47 8.40
C PHE A 20 4.82 21.32 9.68
N PRO A 21 4.56 22.39 10.44
CA PRO A 21 3.83 22.33 11.71
C PRO A 21 2.35 22.05 11.46
N ILE A 22 2.03 20.79 11.18
CA ILE A 22 0.68 20.29 10.92
C ILE A 22 0.25 19.47 12.13
N LYS A 23 -1.04 19.55 12.49
CA LYS A 23 -1.59 18.66 13.52
C LYS A 23 -1.48 17.21 13.03
N PRO A 24 -0.93 16.29 13.83
CA PRO A 24 -0.74 14.90 13.41
C PRO A 24 -2.01 14.19 12.94
N THR A 25 -3.18 14.63 13.41
CA THR A 25 -4.51 14.10 13.06
C THR A 25 -5.12 14.72 11.80
N ASN A 26 -4.45 15.65 11.13
CA ASN A 26 -4.97 16.28 9.91
C ASN A 26 -4.63 15.41 8.68
N TYR A 27 -5.43 14.38 8.44
CA TYR A 27 -5.22 13.39 7.37
C TYR A 27 -5.31 13.97 5.95
N GLU A 28 -5.97 15.12 5.75
CA GLU A 28 -5.99 15.85 4.46
C GLU A 28 -4.61 16.35 4.04
N ARG A 29 -3.67 16.44 4.97
CA ARG A 29 -2.29 16.90 4.73
C ARG A 29 -1.31 15.76 4.50
N TYR A 30 -1.75 14.52 4.63
CA TYR A 30 -0.96 13.35 4.28
C TYR A 30 -1.29 12.95 2.85
N LEU A 31 -0.27 12.74 2.02
CA LEU A 31 -0.41 12.10 0.72
C LEU A 31 0.35 10.78 0.78
N VAL A 32 -0.36 9.65 0.75
CA VAL A 32 0.20 8.33 1.04
C VAL A 32 0.00 7.39 -0.13
N ILE A 33 1.11 6.84 -0.63
CA ILE A 33 1.14 5.72 -1.57
C ILE A 33 1.64 4.49 -0.81
N SER A 34 0.85 3.43 -0.83
CA SER A 34 1.13 2.16 -0.18
C SER A 34 1.23 1.09 -1.26
N ILE A 35 2.40 0.48 -1.45
CA ILE A 35 2.64 -0.51 -2.50
C ILE A 35 2.79 -1.89 -1.86
N GLY A 36 1.98 -2.85 -2.32
CA GLY A 36 2.10 -4.26 -2.01
C GLY A 36 2.81 -5.03 -3.11
N THR A 37 3.14 -6.28 -2.82
CA THR A 37 3.80 -7.21 -3.76
C THR A 37 2.84 -8.26 -4.30
N GLY A 38 1.55 -8.08 -4.06
CA GLY A 38 0.50 -9.03 -4.35
C GLY A 38 0.43 -10.21 -3.38
N ALA A 39 -0.69 -10.90 -3.46
CA ALA A 39 -0.99 -12.10 -2.70
C ALA A 39 -1.83 -13.05 -3.54
N ASN A 40 -1.87 -14.32 -3.14
CA ASN A 40 -2.82 -15.29 -3.67
C ASN A 40 -3.99 -15.42 -2.70
N LYS A 41 -4.95 -14.50 -2.76
CA LYS A 41 -6.12 -14.54 -1.86
C LYS A 41 -7.18 -15.56 -2.29
N ASN A 42 -7.12 -16.02 -3.54
CA ASN A 42 -8.11 -16.93 -4.12
C ASN A 42 -7.71 -18.42 -4.11
N GLY A 43 -6.43 -18.75 -3.91
CA GLY A 43 -5.86 -20.00 -4.42
C GLY A 43 -5.07 -20.88 -3.47
N THR A 44 -4.96 -20.60 -2.17
CA THR A 44 -4.34 -21.53 -1.21
C THR A 44 -5.01 -21.50 0.15
N THR A 45 -6.17 -22.14 0.26
CA THR A 45 -6.83 -22.42 1.53
C THR A 45 -6.35 -23.76 2.06
N TYR A 46 -5.49 -23.71 3.09
CA TYR A 46 -5.29 -24.88 3.94
C TYR A 46 -6.59 -25.13 4.70
N SER A 47 -7.20 -26.30 4.53
CA SER A 47 -8.38 -26.64 5.33
C SER A 47 -7.96 -26.81 6.79
N ALA A 48 -8.83 -26.41 7.73
CA ALA A 48 -8.59 -26.64 9.16
C ALA A 48 -8.32 -28.14 9.46
N LYS A 49 -8.98 -29.04 8.72
CA LYS A 49 -8.76 -30.49 8.81
C LYS A 49 -7.31 -30.86 8.44
N ALA A 50 -6.80 -30.37 7.32
CA ALA A 50 -5.43 -30.63 6.90
C ALA A 50 -4.40 -30.02 7.88
N ALA A 51 -4.64 -28.78 8.32
CA ALA A 51 -3.76 -28.10 9.26
C ALA A 51 -3.75 -28.74 10.67
N SER A 52 -4.83 -29.44 11.05
CA SER A 52 -4.92 -30.11 12.36
C SER A 52 -3.92 -31.27 12.52
N GLU A 53 -3.43 -31.82 11.40
CA GLU A 53 -2.44 -32.89 11.38
C GLU A 53 -0.99 -32.34 11.38
N TRP A 54 -0.81 -31.02 11.32
CA TRP A 54 0.50 -30.41 11.21
C TRP A 54 1.17 -30.23 12.57
N GLY A 55 2.41 -30.71 12.68
CA GLY A 55 3.35 -30.27 13.72
C GLY A 55 4.07 -28.97 13.34
N VAL A 56 5.04 -28.53 14.17
CA VAL A 56 5.82 -27.29 13.95
C VAL A 56 6.46 -27.24 12.56
N ILE A 57 7.00 -28.36 12.07
CA ILE A 57 7.62 -28.42 10.73
C ILE A 57 6.58 -28.18 9.64
N GLY A 58 5.38 -28.75 9.75
CA GLY A 58 4.31 -28.54 8.76
C GLY A 58 3.86 -27.08 8.70
N TRP A 59 3.79 -26.40 9.85
CA TRP A 59 3.50 -24.96 9.88
C TRP A 59 4.60 -24.10 9.27
N LEU A 60 5.87 -24.49 9.44
CA LEU A 60 7.02 -23.78 8.86
C LEU A 60 7.22 -24.08 7.38
N PHE A 61 7.02 -25.33 6.97
CA PHE A 61 7.25 -25.81 5.61
C PHE A 61 6.30 -26.97 5.26
N HIS A 62 5.44 -26.76 4.27
CA HIS A 62 4.51 -27.77 3.79
C HIS A 62 4.43 -27.73 2.26
N ASN A 63 4.71 -28.87 1.61
CA ASN A 63 4.62 -29.03 0.15
C ASN A 63 5.34 -27.92 -0.65
N GLY A 64 6.57 -27.56 -0.25
CA GLY A 64 7.35 -26.53 -0.94
C GLY A 64 6.93 -25.09 -0.63
N ARG A 65 6.04 -24.87 0.35
CA ARG A 65 5.56 -23.54 0.77
C ARG A 65 5.79 -23.32 2.25
N THR A 66 5.60 -22.08 2.71
CA THR A 66 5.80 -21.63 4.10
C THR A 66 4.49 -21.12 4.73
N PRO A 67 3.56 -22.01 5.14
CA PRO A 67 2.19 -21.63 5.51
C PRO A 67 2.11 -20.50 6.55
N LEU A 68 2.86 -20.61 7.65
CA LEU A 68 2.84 -19.61 8.72
C LEU A 68 3.28 -18.22 8.23
N ILE A 69 4.34 -18.17 7.41
CA ILE A 69 4.87 -16.92 6.87
C ILE A 69 3.86 -16.29 5.92
N THR A 70 3.26 -17.07 5.03
CA THR A 70 2.23 -16.60 4.11
C THR A 70 1.01 -16.06 4.86
N CYS A 71 0.48 -16.81 5.85
CA CYS A 71 -0.66 -16.38 6.65
C CYS A 71 -0.36 -15.07 7.40
N TYR A 72 0.80 -14.98 8.04
CA TYR A 72 1.20 -13.78 8.78
C TYR A 72 1.36 -12.57 7.86
N ASN A 73 2.04 -12.73 6.72
CA ASN A 73 2.26 -11.63 5.77
C ASN A 73 0.94 -11.11 5.19
N ASN A 74 0.04 -12.02 4.78
CA ASN A 74 -1.28 -11.64 4.25
C ASN A 74 -2.10 -10.91 5.32
N ALA A 75 -2.22 -11.49 6.52
CA ALA A 75 -2.96 -10.87 7.62
C ALA A 75 -2.39 -9.51 8.03
N SER A 76 -1.07 -9.36 8.03
CA SER A 76 -0.40 -8.09 8.32
C SER A 76 -0.70 -7.03 7.27
N SER A 77 -0.66 -7.40 5.97
CA SER A 77 -1.02 -6.51 4.87
C SER A 77 -2.47 -6.05 4.97
N ASP A 78 -3.39 -6.99 5.17
CA ASP A 78 -4.83 -6.72 5.29
C ASP A 78 -5.14 -5.83 6.50
N MET A 79 -4.58 -6.12 7.67
CA MET A 79 -4.80 -5.31 8.89
C MET A 79 -4.28 -3.88 8.75
N VAL A 80 -3.12 -3.70 8.11
CA VAL A 80 -2.54 -2.36 7.90
C VAL A 80 -3.37 -1.57 6.90
N ASP A 81 -3.83 -2.19 5.81
CA ASP A 81 -4.66 -1.50 4.83
C ASP A 81 -6.05 -1.17 5.38
N TYR A 82 -6.69 -2.12 6.05
CA TYR A 82 -7.96 -1.90 6.75
C TYR A 82 -7.86 -0.71 7.72
N HIS A 83 -6.83 -0.69 8.57
CA HIS A 83 -6.63 0.39 9.53
C HIS A 83 -6.48 1.75 8.84
N ASN A 84 -5.66 1.86 7.80
CA ASN A 84 -5.49 3.12 7.09
C ASN A 84 -6.79 3.53 6.39
N SER A 85 -7.48 2.58 5.75
CA SER A 85 -8.75 2.85 5.06
C SER A 85 -9.81 3.38 6.02
N VAL A 86 -9.97 2.79 7.23
CA VAL A 86 -10.85 3.30 8.28
C VAL A 86 -10.50 4.74 8.65
N VAL A 87 -9.21 5.01 8.91
CA VAL A 87 -8.78 6.32 9.39
C VAL A 87 -8.95 7.40 8.31
N PHE A 88 -8.52 7.14 7.08
CA PHE A 88 -8.68 8.10 5.98
C PHE A 88 -10.15 8.33 5.63
N GLN A 89 -11.02 7.32 5.74
CA GLN A 89 -12.48 7.48 5.59
C GLN A 89 -13.11 8.32 6.71
N ALA A 90 -12.72 8.06 7.97
CA ALA A 90 -13.23 8.82 9.12
C ALA A 90 -12.91 10.33 9.05
N PHE A 91 -11.88 10.70 8.29
CA PHE A 91 -11.48 12.09 8.06
C PHE A 91 -11.76 12.58 6.63
N HIS A 92 -12.63 11.91 5.86
CA HIS A 92 -13.01 12.31 4.49
C HIS A 92 -11.81 12.61 3.56
N SER A 93 -10.73 11.83 3.75
CA SER A 93 -9.42 12.02 3.14
C SER A 93 -9.03 10.85 2.24
N GLU A 94 -10.00 10.03 1.82
CA GLU A 94 -9.77 8.76 1.12
C GLU A 94 -9.00 8.92 -0.18
N ASN A 95 -9.15 10.08 -0.84
CA ASN A 95 -8.47 10.40 -2.10
C ASN A 95 -6.96 10.64 -1.94
N TYR A 96 -6.49 10.80 -0.71
CA TYR A 96 -5.09 11.00 -0.37
C TYR A 96 -4.37 9.72 0.09
N TYR A 97 -5.09 8.58 0.17
CA TYR A 97 -4.54 7.25 0.42
C TYR A 97 -4.74 6.36 -0.81
N LEU A 98 -3.63 5.98 -1.46
CA LEU A 98 -3.62 5.06 -2.59
C LEU A 98 -2.90 3.77 -2.20
N ARG A 99 -3.65 2.66 -2.10
CA ARG A 99 -3.10 1.31 -1.97
C ARG A 99 -3.03 0.67 -3.36
N ILE A 100 -1.86 0.19 -3.75
CA ILE A 100 -1.62 -0.54 -5.01
C ILE A 100 -1.18 -1.94 -4.62
N ASP A 101 -1.97 -2.94 -4.98
CA ASP A 101 -1.69 -4.35 -4.67
C ASP A 101 -2.41 -5.28 -5.66
N GLU A 102 -1.94 -6.53 -5.79
CA GLU A 102 -2.53 -7.54 -6.66
C GLU A 102 -2.92 -8.80 -5.87
N ASP A 103 -4.21 -8.96 -5.58
CA ASP A 103 -4.70 -10.02 -4.69
C ASP A 103 -5.01 -11.35 -5.40
N LYS A 104 -4.79 -11.43 -6.71
CA LYS A 104 -5.17 -12.57 -7.55
C LYS A 104 -3.97 -13.30 -8.15
N LEU A 105 -2.77 -13.17 -7.56
CA LEU A 105 -1.60 -13.92 -8.00
C LEU A 105 -1.84 -15.43 -7.88
N GLN A 106 -1.31 -16.22 -8.81
CA GLN A 106 -1.47 -17.68 -8.83
C GLN A 106 -0.18 -18.39 -9.20
N GLY A 107 -0.04 -19.65 -8.75
CA GLY A 107 1.11 -20.48 -9.08
C GLY A 107 2.43 -19.83 -8.66
N ASP A 108 3.41 -19.89 -9.56
CA ASP A 108 4.77 -19.36 -9.34
C ASP A 108 4.80 -17.85 -9.07
N LEU A 109 3.82 -17.09 -9.58
CA LEU A 109 3.73 -15.64 -9.34
C LEU A 109 3.48 -15.31 -7.88
N SER A 110 2.84 -16.21 -7.14
CA SER A 110 2.56 -16.05 -5.71
C SER A 110 3.69 -16.55 -4.81
N SER A 111 4.75 -17.12 -5.39
CA SER A 111 5.90 -17.61 -4.62
C SER A 111 6.91 -16.50 -4.36
N VAL A 112 7.45 -16.46 -3.15
CA VAL A 112 8.43 -15.46 -2.72
C VAL A 112 9.88 -15.81 -3.08
N ASP A 113 10.13 -17.04 -3.53
CA ASP A 113 11.45 -17.64 -3.71
C ASP A 113 11.73 -18.15 -5.14
N ILE A 114 10.75 -18.06 -6.06
CA ILE A 114 10.91 -18.49 -7.45
C ILE A 114 11.42 -17.34 -8.32
N ALA A 115 12.74 -17.21 -8.42
CA ALA A 115 13.40 -16.14 -9.18
C ALA A 115 13.85 -16.57 -10.60
N THR A 116 13.05 -17.39 -11.30
CA THR A 116 13.35 -17.74 -12.70
C THR A 116 13.10 -16.55 -13.62
N THR A 117 13.87 -16.40 -14.70
CA THR A 117 13.68 -15.31 -15.69
C THR A 117 12.22 -15.22 -16.16
N LYS A 118 11.62 -16.38 -16.47
CA LYS A 118 10.21 -16.47 -16.88
C LYS A 118 9.26 -15.92 -15.81
N ASN A 119 9.47 -16.26 -14.53
CA ASN A 119 8.59 -15.78 -13.46
C ASN A 119 8.74 -14.27 -13.25
N LEU A 120 9.97 -13.75 -13.30
CA LEU A 120 10.25 -12.32 -13.17
C LEU A 120 9.62 -11.51 -14.32
N GLU A 121 9.74 -11.97 -15.57
CA GLU A 121 9.10 -11.34 -16.73
C GLU A 121 7.56 -11.35 -16.61
N ASN A 122 6.98 -12.41 -16.06
CA ASN A 122 5.54 -12.46 -15.84
C ASN A 122 5.11 -11.52 -14.70
N LEU A 123 5.91 -11.36 -13.64
CA LEU A 123 5.65 -10.38 -12.58
C LEU A 123 5.70 -8.94 -13.10
N VAL A 124 6.59 -8.64 -14.06
CA VAL A 124 6.59 -7.34 -14.76
C VAL A 124 5.26 -7.11 -15.48
N LYS A 125 4.80 -8.09 -16.25
CA LYS A 125 3.51 -8.00 -16.96
C LYS A 125 2.34 -7.81 -16.02
N VAL A 126 2.32 -8.52 -14.89
CA VAL A 126 1.30 -8.32 -13.85
C VAL A 126 1.30 -6.88 -13.35
N GLY A 127 2.48 -6.28 -13.12
CA GLY A 127 2.58 -4.87 -12.75
C GLY A 127 2.06 -3.91 -13.82
N GLU A 128 2.41 -4.16 -15.09
CA GLU A 128 1.93 -3.39 -16.25
C GLU A 128 0.40 -3.48 -16.41
N ASP A 129 -0.16 -4.68 -16.26
CA ASP A 129 -1.60 -4.93 -16.31
C ASP A 129 -2.32 -4.27 -15.12
N LEU A 130 -1.72 -4.34 -13.92
CA LEU A 130 -2.26 -3.71 -12.71
C LEU A 130 -2.40 -2.20 -12.89
N LEU A 131 -1.44 -1.53 -13.55
CA LEU A 131 -1.53 -0.10 -13.85
C LEU A 131 -2.78 0.26 -14.67
N LYS A 132 -3.20 -0.63 -15.57
CA LYS A 132 -4.39 -0.42 -16.43
C LYS A 132 -5.69 -0.83 -15.75
N SER A 133 -5.62 -1.53 -14.62
CA SER A 133 -6.80 -1.97 -13.89
C SER A 133 -7.45 -0.82 -13.09
N PRO A 134 -8.76 -0.92 -12.79
CA PRO A 134 -9.45 0.05 -11.94
C PRO A 134 -8.84 0.11 -10.53
N VAL A 135 -8.74 1.31 -9.97
CA VAL A 135 -8.39 1.49 -8.56
C VAL A 135 -9.40 0.75 -7.71
N SER A 136 -8.90 -0.04 -6.77
CA SER A 136 -9.73 -0.78 -5.82
C SER A 136 -9.44 -0.33 -4.40
N ARG A 137 -10.43 -0.49 -3.52
CA ARG A 137 -10.28 -0.23 -2.08
C ARG A 137 -10.92 -1.35 -1.30
N ILE A 138 -10.40 -1.61 -0.11
CA ILE A 138 -11.06 -2.51 0.83
C ILE A 138 -12.43 -1.96 1.24
N ASN A 139 -13.46 -2.78 1.06
CA ASN A 139 -14.78 -2.57 1.63
C ASN A 139 -14.70 -2.93 3.12
N LEU A 140 -15.01 -1.98 4.00
CA LEU A 140 -14.82 -2.16 5.45
C LEU A 140 -15.83 -3.12 6.07
N ASP A 141 -16.97 -3.37 5.43
CA ASP A 141 -17.99 -4.30 5.90
C ASP A 141 -17.68 -5.74 5.48
N THR A 142 -17.21 -5.93 4.25
CA THR A 142 -16.96 -7.27 3.68
C THR A 142 -15.50 -7.71 3.81
N GLY A 143 -14.56 -6.78 3.99
CA GLY A 143 -13.12 -7.02 3.96
C GLY A 143 -12.57 -7.32 2.56
N ALA A 144 -13.40 -7.28 1.52
CA ALA A 144 -13.00 -7.55 0.13
C ALA A 144 -12.50 -6.28 -0.56
N TYR A 145 -11.57 -6.42 -1.50
CA TYR A 145 -11.18 -5.31 -2.39
C TYR A 145 -12.16 -5.18 -3.54
N GLU A 146 -12.76 -4.00 -3.65
CA GLU A 146 -13.78 -3.69 -4.64
C GLU A 146 -13.31 -2.51 -5.51
N PRO A 147 -13.51 -2.56 -6.85
CA PRO A 147 -13.25 -1.42 -7.73
C PRO A 147 -14.05 -0.19 -7.30
N LEU A 148 -13.43 0.97 -7.36
CA LEU A 148 -14.11 2.26 -7.14
C LEU A 148 -14.77 2.71 -8.44
N GLU A 149 -16.09 2.94 -8.43
CA GLU A 149 -16.86 3.34 -9.63
C GLU A 149 -16.27 4.58 -10.32
N ASP A 150 -15.87 5.59 -9.54
CA ASP A 150 -15.29 6.85 -10.04
C ASP A 150 -13.77 6.95 -9.82
N GLY A 151 -13.09 5.83 -9.55
CA GLY A 151 -11.68 5.81 -9.15
C GLY A 151 -10.68 5.95 -10.30
N GLY A 152 -11.12 5.71 -11.54
CA GLY A 152 -10.23 5.55 -12.70
C GLY A 152 -9.30 4.35 -12.56
N THR A 153 -8.23 4.35 -13.34
CA THR A 153 -7.17 3.33 -13.32
C THR A 153 -6.05 3.69 -12.33
N TYR A 154 -5.25 2.69 -11.93
CA TYR A 154 -4.06 2.95 -11.10
C TYR A 154 -3.06 3.87 -11.79
N GLU A 155 -2.91 3.79 -13.11
CA GLU A 155 -2.08 4.70 -13.90
C GLU A 155 -2.55 6.16 -13.75
N GLU A 156 -3.84 6.44 -13.92
CA GLU A 156 -4.41 7.78 -13.76
C GLU A 156 -4.27 8.29 -12.32
N ALA A 157 -4.50 7.43 -11.34
CA ALA A 157 -4.30 7.77 -9.93
C ALA A 157 -2.83 8.11 -9.64
N LEU A 158 -1.87 7.35 -10.17
CA LEU A 158 -0.45 7.64 -10.01
C LEU A 158 -0.04 8.95 -10.71
N GLN A 159 -0.59 9.24 -11.90
CA GLN A 159 -0.36 10.53 -12.57
C GLN A 159 -0.88 11.70 -11.72
N ARG A 160 -2.07 11.55 -11.11
CA ARG A 160 -2.61 12.54 -10.16
C ARG A 160 -1.67 12.75 -8.97
N PHE A 161 -1.22 11.66 -8.33
CA PHE A 161 -0.28 11.73 -7.21
C PHE A 161 1.05 12.37 -7.61
N ALA A 162 1.60 12.03 -8.78
CA ALA A 162 2.83 12.63 -9.29
C ALA A 162 2.69 14.15 -9.50
N LYS A 163 1.53 14.61 -9.99
CA LYS A 163 1.22 16.04 -10.12
C LYS A 163 1.21 16.73 -8.76
N LEU A 164 0.47 16.18 -7.78
CA LEU A 164 0.39 16.74 -6.42
C LEU A 164 1.77 16.84 -5.76
N LEU A 165 2.60 15.79 -5.88
CA LEU A 165 3.97 15.78 -5.35
C LEU A 165 4.86 16.83 -6.03
N SER A 166 4.73 16.99 -7.34
CA SER A 166 5.49 17.99 -8.12
C SER A 166 5.11 19.43 -7.73
N GLU A 167 3.81 19.69 -7.60
CA GLU A 167 3.27 21.00 -7.18
C GLU A 167 3.73 21.35 -5.75
N GLU A 168 3.60 20.42 -4.81
CA GLU A 168 4.06 20.62 -3.43
C GLU A 168 5.57 20.87 -3.35
N ARG A 169 6.38 20.12 -4.13
CA ARG A 169 7.83 20.36 -4.20
C ARG A 169 8.15 21.77 -4.71
N LYS A 170 7.50 22.20 -5.79
CA LYS A 170 7.70 23.55 -6.35
C LYS A 170 7.30 24.63 -5.36
N LEU A 171 6.16 24.47 -4.68
CA LEU A 171 5.69 25.40 -3.65
C LEU A 171 6.73 25.56 -2.53
N ARG A 172 7.29 24.45 -2.03
CA ARG A 172 8.35 24.49 -1.00
C ARG A 172 9.61 25.20 -1.49
N GLN A 173 10.03 24.94 -2.72
CA GLN A 173 11.19 25.60 -3.31
C GLN A 173 10.98 27.12 -3.43
N SER A 174 9.81 27.55 -3.89
CA SER A 174 9.45 28.97 -3.98
C SER A 174 9.41 29.65 -2.61
N ASN A 175 8.85 28.99 -1.58
CA ASN A 175 8.78 29.54 -0.23
C ASN A 175 10.14 29.54 0.50
N SER A 176 11.10 28.74 0.04
CA SER A 176 12.47 28.70 0.58
C SER A 176 13.44 29.67 -0.09
N ALA A 177 13.05 30.29 -1.22
CA ALA A 177 13.87 31.28 -1.90
C ALA A 177 13.83 32.61 -1.12
N PRO A 178 14.97 33.27 -0.86
CA PRO A 178 14.97 34.59 -0.24
C PRO A 178 14.20 35.57 -1.15
N ALA A 179 13.38 36.42 -0.54
CA ALA A 179 12.75 37.53 -1.25
C ALA A 179 13.87 38.29 -1.97
N LYS A 180 13.74 38.46 -3.30
CA LYS A 180 14.67 39.28 -4.06
C LYS A 180 14.69 40.66 -3.39
N GLU A 181 15.84 41.04 -2.84
CA GLU A 181 16.08 42.41 -2.43
C GLU A 181 15.88 43.26 -3.67
N GLU A 182 14.82 44.07 -3.68
CA GLU A 182 14.66 45.15 -4.64
C GLU A 182 15.78 46.15 -4.35
N GLU A 183 16.86 46.10 -5.14
CA GLU A 183 17.87 47.15 -5.19
C GLU A 183 17.19 48.45 -5.65
N ASN A 184 17.09 49.43 -4.73
CA ASN A 184 16.88 50.84 -5.02
C ASN A 184 18.22 51.53 -5.25
#